data_AF-A0A6L6JJL1-F1
#
_entry.id   AF-A0A6L6JJL1-F1
#
_cell.length_a   1.000
_cell.length_b   1.000
_cell.length_c   1.000
_cell.angle_alpha   90.00
_cell.angle_beta   90.00
_cell.angle_gamma   90.00
#
_symmetry.space_group_name_H-M   'P 1'
#
loop_
_entity.id
_entity.type
_entity.pdbx_description
1 polymer ?
#
loop_
_entity_poly.entity_id
_entity_poly.type
_entity_poly.pdbx_seq_one_letter_code
_entity_poly.pdbx_strand_id
1 'polypeptide(L)' 'MQLVFRANNILEAHIVAGMLKSHGIDCHVGGHYLQGAVGDLPATDFAHVFVDEADQSRAETLIEDYENGEL' A
#
# COMPACT_ATOMS: atom_id res chain seq x y z
N MET A 1 -1.46 13.59 -1.87
CA MET A 1 -1.21 12.15 -1.60
C MET A 1 -2.38 11.61 -0.80
N GLN A 2 -3.09 10.63 -1.35
CA GLN A 2 -4.28 10.00 -0.78
C GLN A 2 -3.98 8.53 -0.45
N LEU A 3 -4.48 8.04 0.70
CA LEU A 3 -4.33 6.63 1.09
C LEU A 3 -5.32 5.78 0.29
N VAL A 4 -4.83 4.82 -0.47
CA VAL A 4 -5.68 3.95 -1.30
C VAL A 4 -5.69 2.50 -0.85
N PHE A 5 -4.63 2.01 -0.19
CA PHE A 5 -4.57 0.63 0.27
C PHE A 5 -3.92 0.51 1.65
N ARG A 6 -4.47 -0.38 2.48
CA ARG A 6 -3.92 -0.76 3.79
C ARG A 6 -3.48 -2.22 3.75
N ALA A 7 -2.19 -2.42 3.66
CA ALA A 7 -1.59 -3.74 3.64
C ALA A 7 -1.40 -4.28 5.06
N ASN A 8 -1.46 -5.60 5.18
CA ASN A 8 -1.18 -6.33 6.41
C ASN A 8 0.30 -6.32 6.76
N ASN A 9 1.17 -6.16 5.77
CA ASN A 9 2.62 -6.09 5.94
C ASN A 9 3.29 -5.29 4.81
N ILE A 10 4.57 -4.98 5.00
CA ILE A 10 5.36 -4.20 4.03
C ILE A 10 5.60 -4.90 2.70
N LEU A 11 5.53 -6.24 2.64
CA LEU A 11 5.67 -6.99 1.41
C LEU A 11 4.45 -6.78 0.51
N GLU A 12 3.25 -6.95 1.08
CA GLU A 12 1.98 -6.75 0.39
C GLU A 12 1.84 -5.30 -0.11
N ALA A 13 2.23 -4.31 0.69
CA ALA A 13 2.24 -2.92 0.23
C ALA A 13 3.16 -2.71 -0.99
N HIS A 14 4.33 -3.37 -1.03
CA HIS A 14 5.21 -3.31 -2.19
C HIS A 14 4.66 -4.06 -3.41
N ILE A 15 3.93 -5.16 -3.21
CA ILE A 15 3.25 -5.89 -4.29
C ILE A 15 2.22 -4.98 -4.95
N VAL A 16 1.32 -4.39 -4.16
CA VAL A 16 0.28 -3.47 -4.65
C VAL A 16 0.92 -2.22 -5.27
N ALA A 17 1.97 -1.66 -4.67
CA ALA A 17 2.70 -0.56 -5.26
C ALA A 17 3.36 -0.91 -6.61
N GLY A 18 3.92 -2.11 -6.75
CA GLY A 18 4.46 -2.61 -8.01
C GLY A 18 3.38 -2.74 -9.09
N MET A 19 2.21 -3.26 -8.72
CA MET A 19 1.05 -3.39 -9.60
C MET A 19 0.56 -2.02 -10.09
N LEU A 20 0.40 -1.04 -9.19
CA LEU A 20 0.01 0.33 -9.55
C LEU A 20 1.03 0.99 -10.47
N LYS A 21 2.33 0.84 -10.19
CA LYS A 21 3.41 1.34 -11.05
C LYS A 21 3.40 0.70 -12.44
N SER A 22 3.08 -0.58 -12.55
CA SER A 22 2.93 -1.26 -13.86
C SER A 22 1.78 -0.70 -14.70
N HIS A 23 0.79 -0.05 -14.07
CA HIS A 23 -0.32 0.62 -14.73
C HIS A 23 -0.07 2.13 -14.93
N GLY A 24 1.17 2.59 -14.69
CA GLY A 24 1.58 3.98 -14.85
C GLY A 24 1.02 4.89 -13.76
N ILE A 25 0.72 4.37 -12.57
CA ILE A 25 0.28 5.14 -11.40
C ILE A 25 1.45 5.31 -10.45
N ASP A 26 1.81 6.54 -10.16
CA ASP A 26 2.83 6.84 -9.16
C ASP A 26 2.28 6.63 -7.74
N CYS A 27 2.98 5.79 -6.98
CA CYS A 27 2.57 5.42 -5.63
C CYS A 27 3.75 5.41 -4.65
N HIS A 28 3.42 5.62 -3.37
CA HIS A 28 4.35 5.65 -2.26
C HIS A 28 3.92 4.67 -1.17
N VAL A 29 4.86 3.84 -0.71
CA VAL A 29 4.62 2.92 0.40
C VAL A 29 5.12 3.58 1.69
N GLY A 30 4.23 3.75 2.66
CA GLY A 30 4.51 4.18 4.03
C GLY A 30 4.21 3.07 5.04
N GLY A 31 4.66 3.23 6.28
CA GLY A 31 4.62 2.20 7.32
C GLY A 31 5.94 2.27 8.08
N HIS A 32 5.88 2.47 9.40
CA HIS A 32 7.08 2.85 10.13
C HIS A 32 7.92 1.59 10.34
N TYR A 33 9.16 1.59 9.85
CA TYR A 33 10.15 0.61 10.25
C TYR A 33 10.54 0.86 11.71
N LEU A 34 9.68 0.50 12.67
CA LEU A 34 10.02 0.43 14.10
C LEU A 34 10.83 -0.84 14.42
N GLN A 35 11.60 -1.38 13.48
CA GLN A 35 12.52 -2.50 13.77
C GLN A 35 13.81 -2.07 14.50
N GLY A 36 13.89 -0.82 14.98
CA GLY A 36 15.07 -0.28 15.68
C GLY A 36 14.97 -0.18 17.20
N ALA A 37 13.79 -0.35 17.82
CA ALA A 37 13.62 -0.14 19.25
C ALA A 37 13.16 -1.42 19.96
N VAL A 38 14.04 -1.99 20.77
CA VAL A 38 13.73 -3.00 21.78
C VAL A 38 12.55 -2.52 22.63
N GLY A 39 11.41 -3.19 22.53
CA GLY A 39 10.24 -2.88 23.35
C GLY A 39 8.96 -3.47 22.79
N ASP A 40 8.65 -4.68 23.26
CA ASP A 40 7.36 -5.39 23.27
C ASP A 40 6.10 -4.53 23.03
N LEU A 41 5.82 -4.22 21.77
CA LEU A 41 4.51 -3.76 21.30
C LEU A 41 4.15 -4.64 20.10
N PRO A 42 2.93 -5.20 20.04
CA PRO A 42 2.48 -5.89 18.85
C PRO A 42 2.36 -4.84 17.74
N ALA A 43 3.44 -4.65 17.00
CA ALA A 43 3.49 -3.79 15.83
C ALA A 43 2.68 -4.47 14.73
N THR A 44 1.36 -4.35 14.81
CA THR A 44 0.49 -4.43 13.64
C THR A 44 0.79 -3.19 12.80
N ASP A 45 2.02 -3.12 12.28
CA ASP A 45 2.53 -2.02 11.45
C ASP A 45 1.94 -2.20 10.07
N PHE A 46 0.68 -1.76 9.93
CA PHE A 46 -0.03 -1.74 8.66
C PHE A 46 0.73 -0.86 7.69
N ALA A 47 1.36 -1.47 6.71
CA ALA A 47 1.95 -0.74 5.62
C ALA A 47 0.83 -0.12 4.77
N HIS A 48 1.07 1.06 4.25
CA HIS A 48 0.07 1.91 3.61
C HIS A 48 0.57 2.30 2.23
N VAL A 49 -0.30 2.25 1.23
CA VAL A 49 0.00 2.71 -0.12
C VAL A 49 -0.75 4.00 -0.40
N PHE A 50 -0.01 5.03 -0.78
CA PHE A 50 -0.50 6.35 -1.12
C PHE A 50 -0.30 6.64 -2.60
N VAL A 51 -1.21 7.35 -3.22
CA VAL A 51 -1.11 7.82 -4.62
C VAL A 51 -1.41 9.31 -4.70
N ASP A 52 -1.19 9.91 -5.86
CA ASP A 52 -1.67 11.28 -6.09
C ASP A 52 -3.20 11.33 -6.17
N GLU A 53 -3.79 12.48 -5.85
CA GLU A 53 -5.24 12.66 -5.94
C GLU A 53 -5.75 12.49 -7.37
N ALA A 54 -4.94 12.86 -8.38
CA ALA A 54 -5.26 12.67 -9.79
C ALA A 54 -5.42 11.19 -10.18
N ASP A 55 -4.71 10.28 -9.51
CA ASP A 55 -4.74 8.84 -9.79
C ASP A 55 -5.56 8.04 -8.77
N GLN A 56 -6.17 8.69 -7.76
CA GLN A 56 -6.93 8.02 -6.70
C GLN A 56 -7.99 7.09 -7.28
N SER A 57 -8.87 7.59 -8.15
CA SER A 57 -9.96 6.79 -8.70
C SER A 57 -9.47 5.59 -9.51
N ARG A 58 -8.35 5.74 -10.25
CA ARG A 58 -7.75 4.65 -11.02
C ARG A 58 -7.14 3.60 -10.10
N ALA A 59 -6.46 4.04 -9.04
CA ALA A 59 -5.85 3.16 -8.06
C ALA A 59 -6.92 2.37 -7.28
N GLU A 60 -8.00 3.02 -6.86
CA GLU A 60 -9.12 2.38 -6.16
C GLU A 60 -9.73 1.24 -6.99
N THR A 61 -9.96 1.43 -8.29
CA THR A 61 -10.45 0.37 -9.17
C THR A 61 -9.50 -0.83 -9.24
N LEU A 62 -8.19 -0.59 -9.39
CA LEU A 62 -7.21 -1.67 -9.45
C LEU A 62 -7.06 -2.42 -8.13
N ILE A 63 -7.22 -1.71 -7.01
CA ILE A 63 -7.16 -2.29 -5.67
C ILE A 63 -8.40 -3.16 -5.42
N GLU A 64 -9.58 -2.70 -5.82
CA GLU A 64 -10.81 -3.49 -5.71
C GLU A 64 -10.68 -4.81 -6.51
N ASP A 65 -10.12 -4.74 -7.71
CA ASP A 65 -9.87 -5.91 -8.57
C ASP A 65 -8.85 -6.88 -7.93
N TYR A 66 -7.78 -6.35 -7.32
CA TYR A 66 -6.81 -7.11 -6.53
C TYR A 66 -7.43 -7.77 -5.28
N GLU A 67 -8.26 -7.05 -4.51
CA GLU A 67 -8.91 -7.58 -3.29
C GLU A 67 -9.95 -8.66 -3.60
N ASN A 68 -10.62 -8.57 -4.75
CA ASN A 68 -11.52 -9.61 -5.23
C ASN A 68 -10.79 -10.85 -5.78
N GLY A 69 -9.47 -10.78 -5.97
CA GLY A 69 -8.66 -11.87 -6.52
C GLY A 69 -8.83 -12.08 -8.02
N GLU A 70 -9.22 -11.03 -8.76
CA GLU A 70 -9.46 -11.08 -10.22
C GLU A 70 -8.17 -10.77 -11.03
N LEU A 71 -7.05 -10.48 -10.35
CA LEU A 71 -5.74 -10.08 -10.89
C LEU A 71 -4.60 -11.09 -10.64
#